data_AF-A0AAV6HX40-F1
#
_entry.id   AF-A0AAV6HX40-F1
#
_cell.length_a   1.000
_cell.length_b   1.000
_cell.length_c   1.000
_cell.angle_alpha   90.00
_cell.angle_beta   90.00
_cell.angle_gamma   90.00
#
_symmetry.space_group_name_H-M   'P 1'
#
loop_
_entity.id
_entity.type
_entity.pdbx_description
1 polymer ?
#
loop_
_entity_poly.entity_id
_entity_poly.type
_entity_poly.pdbx_seq_one_letter_code
_entity_poly.pdbx_strand_id
1 'polypeptide(L)'
;MDRNEEEQEIVIVGAGICGLATAVALHRKGVRSVVLERSETLRASGAGIGIWANGWRALEQLGVASDLRKTAVPIQRFRDVWLDKGSNQETPVNDEARCLMRSDLIRTLADALPPGTIHFGCQIVSVKMDPSDSYPILQLLDGSFIVAKILIGCDGLNSVVANFLELKPTKEFGACSVRGLTNYPNGHAFPHELVRTRRNGISVGIIPIDDKLMYWFVGQEAIPEDHAKVSQRPELIRELILQSIDGFPTEVAQLIEDSELESLSLTRLRYRAPWDLLLGKFRKGTVTVAGDAMHVMGPFLGQGGSAALEDAIVLARCLSRKFVNPVDRLHNSKRETMRMMHEVGEAMDQYVKERRMRVVRLSTQTYLIGSLLKPPSLLILIGCDGLNSVVANFLELKPTKEFGTCSVRGLTNYPNGHAFPHELVRTRRNDIRMGVIPIDDKLVYWFVGQPAIREDHAKVSQHPELIRELILQSIDGFPTEVAQLIEDSELESLSLQRLRYRAPWDLLLGKFRKGTVTVAGDAMHVMGPFLGQGGSAALEDAIVLARCLSRKFVNPVDRLHNSERETMRMMHEVGEAMDQYVKERRMRVVRLSTQTYLIGSLLKPPSLLVKFACIVFLVVLFRIRNHTRYDCGFL
;
A
#
# COMPACT_ATOMS: atom_id res chain seq x y z
N MET A 1 -16.87 40.52 -24.69
CA MET A 1 -17.31 39.62 -23.61
C MET A 1 -16.93 40.29 -22.32
N ASP A 2 -17.89 41.01 -21.73
CA ASP A 2 -17.71 41.71 -20.47
C ASP A 2 -17.41 40.69 -19.38
N ARG A 3 -16.21 40.76 -18.81
CA ARG A 3 -15.83 39.93 -17.68
C ARG A 3 -16.26 40.64 -16.41
N ASN A 4 -17.31 40.12 -15.75
CA ASN A 4 -17.58 40.46 -14.35
C ASN A 4 -16.54 39.73 -13.48
N GLU A 5 -15.31 40.23 -13.47
CA GLU A 5 -14.24 39.78 -12.59
C GLU A 5 -14.33 40.57 -11.27
N GLU A 6 -14.65 39.90 -10.16
CA GLU A 6 -14.62 40.51 -8.83
C GLU A 6 -13.17 40.47 -8.30
N GLU A 7 -12.56 41.64 -8.07
CA GLU A 7 -11.18 41.76 -7.57
C GLU A 7 -11.16 41.82 -6.03
N GLN A 8 -10.41 40.92 -5.40
CA GLN A 8 -10.30 40.79 -3.94
C GLN A 8 -8.83 40.88 -3.49
N GLU A 9 -8.59 41.57 -2.36
CA GLU A 9 -7.21 41.76 -1.87
C GLU A 9 -6.61 40.47 -1.28
N ILE A 10 -7.34 39.82 -0.36
CA ILE A 10 -6.93 38.53 0.22
C ILE A 10 -8.13 37.59 0.22
N VAL A 11 -7.98 36.46 -0.46
CA VAL A 11 -8.96 35.37 -0.52
C VAL A 11 -8.44 34.17 0.25
N ILE A 12 -9.25 33.70 1.19
CA ILE A 12 -9.05 32.44 1.91
C ILE A 12 -10.08 31.43 1.41
N VAL A 13 -9.63 30.29 0.91
CA VAL A 13 -10.55 29.24 0.41
C VAL A 13 -10.80 28.23 1.53
N GLY A 14 -12.05 28.14 2.00
CA GLY A 14 -12.54 27.21 3.01
C GLY A 14 -12.80 27.87 4.38
N ALA A 15 -14.02 27.74 4.90
CA ALA A 15 -14.44 28.22 6.22
C ALA A 15 -14.32 27.13 7.31
N GLY A 16 -13.30 26.28 7.21
CA GLY A 16 -12.92 25.38 8.31
C GLY A 16 -12.17 26.12 9.42
N ILE A 17 -11.76 25.38 10.47
CA ILE A 17 -11.00 25.91 11.61
C ILE A 17 -9.81 26.78 11.14
N CYS A 18 -9.02 26.29 10.19
CA CYS A 18 -7.84 27.02 9.69
C CYS A 18 -8.20 28.33 8.97
N GLY A 19 -9.21 28.29 8.09
CA GLY A 19 -9.59 29.45 7.28
C GLY A 19 -10.21 30.56 8.12
N LEU A 20 -11.14 30.22 9.02
CA LEU A 20 -11.74 31.17 9.95
C LEU A 20 -10.70 31.75 10.91
N ALA A 21 -9.84 30.91 11.50
CA ALA A 21 -8.77 31.39 12.36
C ALA A 21 -7.80 32.32 11.62
N THR A 22 -7.48 32.02 10.34
CA THR A 22 -6.61 32.86 9.50
C THR A 22 -7.27 34.21 9.24
N ALA A 23 -8.56 34.24 8.90
CA ALA A 23 -9.31 35.47 8.71
C ALA A 23 -9.33 36.31 10.00
N VAL A 24 -9.64 35.70 11.16
CA VAL A 24 -9.66 36.40 12.45
C VAL A 24 -8.28 36.97 12.76
N ALA A 25 -7.22 36.19 12.55
CA ALA A 25 -5.85 36.65 12.80
C ALA A 25 -5.46 37.84 11.90
N LEU A 26 -5.83 37.83 10.63
CA LEU A 26 -5.58 38.94 9.69
C LEU A 26 -6.38 40.19 10.06
N HIS A 27 -7.68 40.06 10.34
CA HIS A 27 -8.53 41.18 10.73
C HIS A 27 -8.06 41.83 12.03
N ARG A 28 -7.60 41.03 13.01
CA ARG A 28 -6.97 41.54 14.24
C ARG A 28 -5.66 42.29 14.00
N LYS A 29 -5.01 42.07 12.85
CA LYS A 29 -3.84 42.82 12.39
C LYS A 29 -4.22 44.00 11.47
N GLY A 30 -5.50 44.32 11.34
CA GLY A 30 -5.99 45.38 10.47
C GLY A 30 -5.96 45.05 8.98
N VAL A 31 -5.75 43.78 8.62
CA VAL A 31 -5.70 43.31 7.23
C VAL A 31 -7.04 42.65 6.90
N ARG A 32 -7.77 43.22 5.94
CA ARG A 32 -9.05 42.65 5.49
C ARG A 32 -8.82 41.43 4.61
N SER A 33 -9.68 40.44 4.75
CA SER A 33 -9.72 39.24 3.92
C SER A 33 -11.16 38.76 3.77
N VAL A 34 -11.45 38.04 2.68
CA VAL A 34 -12.70 37.31 2.48
C VAL A 34 -12.46 35.81 2.57
N VAL A 35 -13.46 35.07 3.04
CA VAL A 35 -13.45 33.60 3.12
C VAL A 35 -14.49 33.04 2.18
N LEU A 36 -14.08 32.19 1.24
CA LEU A 36 -14.97 31.51 0.30
C LEU A 36 -15.23 30.08 0.78
N GLU A 37 -16.48 29.75 1.10
CA GLU A 37 -16.89 28.42 1.56
C GLU A 37 -17.82 27.77 0.55
N ARG A 38 -17.51 26.52 0.18
CA ARG A 38 -18.30 25.76 -0.79
C ARG A 38 -19.69 25.36 -0.30
N SER A 39 -19.92 25.29 1.02
CA SER A 39 -21.24 25.00 1.58
C SER A 39 -22.12 26.23 1.62
N GLU A 40 -23.42 26.03 1.47
CA GLU A 40 -24.47 27.07 1.56
C GLU A 40 -24.59 27.68 2.97
N THR A 41 -24.10 26.99 3.99
CA THR A 41 -24.14 27.42 5.38
C THR A 41 -22.86 27.07 6.11
N LEU A 42 -22.64 27.74 7.25
CA LEU A 42 -21.53 27.43 8.14
C LEU A 42 -21.68 25.99 8.66
N ARG A 43 -20.83 25.09 8.15
CA ARG A 43 -20.80 23.69 8.61
C ARG A 43 -20.24 23.59 10.03
N ALA A 44 -21.15 23.76 10.99
CA ALA A 44 -20.89 23.54 12.41
C ALA A 44 -21.08 22.06 12.81
N SER A 45 -21.64 21.20 11.95
CA SER A 45 -21.81 19.77 12.24
C SER A 45 -20.46 19.06 12.41
N GLY A 46 -20.32 18.25 13.46
CA GLY A 46 -19.14 17.39 13.64
C GLY A 46 -18.92 16.91 15.08
N ALA A 47 -18.00 15.98 15.23
CA ALA A 47 -17.62 15.40 16.52
C ALA A 47 -16.75 16.35 17.38
N GLY A 48 -16.41 15.92 18.59
CA GLY A 48 -15.50 16.64 19.49
C GLY A 48 -14.08 16.77 18.93
N ILE A 49 -13.37 17.80 19.37
CA ILE A 49 -11.97 18.06 19.04
C ILE A 49 -11.17 18.42 20.29
N GLY A 50 -10.12 17.63 20.58
CA GLY A 50 -9.16 17.96 21.62
C GLY A 50 -8.27 19.13 21.19
N ILE A 51 -8.27 20.21 21.97
CA ILE A 51 -7.35 21.35 21.84
C ILE A 51 -6.38 21.34 23.00
N TRP A 52 -5.10 21.28 22.68
CA TRP A 52 -4.00 21.23 23.64
C TRP A 52 -3.42 22.61 23.90
N ALA A 53 -2.45 22.70 24.82
CA ALA A 53 -1.84 23.94 25.28
C ALA A 53 -1.43 24.90 24.16
N ASN A 54 -0.82 24.36 23.10
CA ASN A 54 -0.40 25.14 21.94
C ASN A 54 -1.59 25.72 21.16
N GLY A 55 -2.68 24.97 21.02
CA GLY A 55 -3.92 25.46 20.42
C GLY A 55 -4.61 26.51 21.28
N TRP A 56 -4.66 26.32 22.60
CA TRP A 56 -5.23 27.30 23.53
C TRP A 56 -4.47 28.64 23.52
N ARG A 57 -3.13 28.59 23.49
CA ARG A 57 -2.29 29.80 23.30
C ARG A 57 -2.60 30.51 21.97
N ALA A 58 -2.90 29.78 20.90
CA ALA A 58 -3.32 30.38 19.64
C ALA A 58 -4.72 31.01 19.75
N LEU A 59 -5.69 30.34 20.39
CA LEU A 59 -7.03 30.87 20.63
C LEU A 59 -7.02 32.15 21.48
N GLU A 60 -6.08 32.27 22.43
CA GLU A 60 -5.87 33.51 23.20
C GLU A 60 -5.43 34.67 22.30
N GLN A 61 -4.50 34.43 21.37
CA GLN A 61 -4.04 35.45 20.42
C GLN A 61 -5.17 35.87 19.45
N LEU A 62 -6.06 34.93 19.12
CA LEU A 62 -7.27 35.20 18.33
C LEU A 62 -8.36 35.93 19.14
N GLY A 63 -8.24 35.99 20.47
CA GLY A 63 -9.21 36.67 21.34
C GLY A 63 -10.52 35.92 21.57
N VAL A 64 -10.57 34.62 21.26
CA VAL A 64 -11.79 33.79 21.36
C VAL A 64 -11.73 32.74 22.49
N ALA A 65 -10.57 32.61 23.17
CA ALA A 65 -10.37 31.60 24.20
C ALA A 65 -11.34 31.75 25.39
N SER A 66 -11.66 32.97 25.81
CA SER A 66 -12.54 33.21 26.96
C SER A 66 -13.94 32.65 26.77
N ASP A 67 -14.49 32.71 25.56
CA ASP A 67 -15.82 32.20 25.27
C ASP A 67 -15.82 30.68 25.13
N LEU A 68 -14.79 30.11 24.50
CA LEU A 68 -14.63 28.66 24.38
C LEU A 68 -14.37 27.97 25.73
N ARG A 69 -13.74 28.64 26.70
CA ARG A 69 -13.55 28.07 28.05
C ARG A 69 -14.87 27.85 28.79
N LYS A 70 -15.94 28.55 28.39
CA LYS A 70 -17.29 28.40 28.97
C LYS A 70 -18.02 27.17 28.43
N THR A 71 -17.58 26.61 27.31
CA THR A 71 -18.27 25.51 26.61
C THR A 71 -17.62 24.14 26.83
N ALA A 72 -16.52 24.07 27.58
CA ALA A 72 -15.85 22.81 27.85
C ALA A 72 -15.11 22.78 29.19
N VAL A 73 -14.98 21.59 29.78
CA VAL A 73 -14.23 21.36 31.03
C VAL A 73 -12.72 21.15 30.78
N PRO A 74 -11.85 21.50 31.75
CA PRO A 74 -10.42 21.20 31.67
C PRO A 74 -10.14 19.71 31.90
N ILE A 75 -9.35 19.12 31.02
CA ILE A 75 -8.83 17.76 31.18
C ILE A 75 -7.67 17.79 32.16
N GLN A 76 -7.75 16.98 33.22
CA GLN A 76 -6.81 16.95 34.33
C GLN A 76 -5.80 15.80 34.22
N ARG A 77 -6.15 14.74 33.48
CA ARG A 77 -5.35 13.52 33.39
C ARG A 77 -5.47 12.84 32.03
N PHE A 78 -4.40 12.18 31.60
CA PHE A 78 -4.40 11.17 30.55
C PHE A 78 -4.26 9.79 31.17
N ARG A 79 -5.11 8.86 30.76
CA ARG A 79 -5.05 7.46 31.20
C ARG A 79 -4.98 6.55 29.98
N ASP A 80 -3.82 5.97 29.71
CA ASP A 80 -3.66 4.94 28.69
C ASP A 80 -3.78 3.55 29.33
N VAL A 81 -4.69 2.71 28.83
CA VAL A 81 -4.96 1.36 29.33
C VAL A 81 -4.67 0.35 28.22
N TRP A 82 -3.85 -0.65 28.50
CA TRP A 82 -3.54 -1.77 27.59
C TRP A 82 -4.10 -3.06 28.17
N LEU A 83 -5.27 -3.49 27.68
CA LEU A 83 -5.97 -4.66 28.21
C LEU A 83 -5.16 -5.95 27.99
N ASP A 84 -4.55 -6.12 26.81
CA ASP A 84 -3.74 -7.30 26.48
C ASP A 84 -2.48 -7.46 27.37
N LYS A 85 -2.03 -6.37 27.97
CA LYS A 85 -0.85 -6.33 28.85
C LYS A 85 -1.23 -6.28 30.33
N GLY A 86 -2.51 -6.08 30.65
CA GLY A 86 -2.97 -5.82 32.02
C GLY A 86 -2.28 -4.61 32.67
N SER A 87 -1.89 -3.61 31.87
CA SER A 87 -1.12 -2.45 32.33
C SER A 87 -1.85 -1.14 32.03
N ASN A 88 -1.65 -0.13 32.87
CA ASN A 88 -2.11 1.23 32.62
C ASN A 88 -0.97 2.23 32.87
N GLN A 89 -1.11 3.42 32.30
CA GLN A 89 -0.24 4.56 32.54
C GLN A 89 -1.10 5.79 32.73
N GLU A 90 -0.85 6.51 33.81
CA GLU A 90 -1.51 7.77 34.12
C GLU A 90 -0.51 8.91 34.06
N THR A 91 -0.88 10.00 33.38
CA THR A 91 -0.07 11.20 33.27
C THR A 91 -0.91 12.42 33.61
N PRO A 92 -0.53 13.24 34.61
CA PRO A 92 -1.23 14.49 34.89
C PRO A 92 -1.09 15.48 33.73
N VAL A 93 -2.13 16.27 33.51
CA VAL A 93 -2.14 17.34 32.51
C VAL A 93 -1.73 18.64 33.19
N ASN A 94 -0.52 19.12 32.88
CA ASN A 94 0.04 20.32 33.51
C ASN A 94 -0.32 21.63 32.80
N ASP A 95 -0.61 21.58 31.50
CA ASP A 95 -1.02 22.73 30.69
C ASP A 95 -2.49 22.61 30.27
N GLU A 96 -3.13 23.70 29.85
CA GLU A 96 -4.54 23.67 29.44
C GLU A 96 -4.79 22.70 28.27
N ALA A 97 -5.72 21.76 28.49
CA ALA A 97 -6.25 20.86 27.49
C ALA A 97 -7.76 20.71 27.69
N ARG A 98 -8.54 20.81 26.61
CA ARG A 98 -10.01 20.64 26.65
C ARG A 98 -10.49 19.93 25.39
N CYS A 99 -11.59 19.21 25.48
CA CYS A 99 -12.34 18.80 24.29
C CYS A 99 -13.42 19.83 24.01
N LEU A 100 -13.39 20.43 22.82
CA LEU A 100 -14.45 21.34 22.38
C LEU A 100 -15.40 20.60 21.45
N MET A 101 -16.66 21.01 21.43
CA MET A 101 -17.49 20.78 20.25
C MET A 101 -16.88 21.53 19.06
N ARG A 102 -16.72 20.83 17.93
CA ARG A 102 -16.21 21.46 16.70
C ARG A 102 -17.12 22.60 16.22
N SER A 103 -18.44 22.47 16.43
CA SER A 103 -19.43 23.52 16.16
C SER A 103 -19.09 24.83 16.85
N ASP A 104 -18.77 24.75 18.14
CA ASP A 104 -18.59 25.92 19.00
C ASP A 104 -17.30 26.65 18.63
N LEU A 105 -16.24 25.90 18.33
CA LEU A 105 -15.01 26.47 17.81
C LEU A 105 -15.22 27.21 16.49
N ILE A 106 -15.92 26.58 15.54
CA ILE A 106 -16.18 27.18 14.23
C ILE A 106 -17.07 28.43 14.36
N ARG A 107 -18.16 28.34 15.14
CA ARG A 107 -19.09 29.45 15.36
C ARG A 107 -18.41 30.63 16.05
N THR A 108 -17.66 30.38 17.12
CA THR A 108 -16.95 31.45 17.84
C THR A 108 -15.92 32.16 16.95
N LEU A 109 -15.23 31.43 16.07
CA LEU A 109 -14.32 32.04 15.10
C LEU A 109 -15.07 32.84 14.02
N ALA A 110 -16.23 32.37 13.56
CA ALA A 110 -17.04 33.10 12.58
C ALA A 110 -17.66 34.37 13.17
N ASP A 111 -18.18 34.30 14.39
CA ASP A 111 -18.80 35.43 15.11
C ASP A 111 -17.78 36.52 15.47
N ALA A 112 -16.49 36.17 15.55
CA ALA A 112 -15.39 37.12 15.74
C ALA A 112 -15.04 37.92 14.46
N LEU A 113 -15.64 37.61 13.31
CA LEU A 113 -15.41 38.30 12.05
C LEU A 113 -16.51 39.34 11.75
N PRO A 114 -16.17 40.45 11.05
CA PRO A 114 -17.18 41.39 10.57
C PRO A 114 -18.21 40.70 9.64
N PRO A 115 -19.49 41.11 9.68
CA PRO A 115 -20.50 40.64 8.74
C PRO A 115 -20.06 40.83 7.27
N GLY A 116 -20.37 39.85 6.42
CA GLY A 116 -19.95 39.84 5.01
C GLY A 116 -18.52 39.35 4.76
N THR A 117 -17.78 38.94 5.79
CA THR A 117 -16.43 38.36 5.60
C THR A 117 -16.47 36.97 4.97
N ILE A 118 -17.51 36.18 5.24
CA ILE A 118 -17.65 34.79 4.79
C ILE A 118 -18.71 34.74 3.69
N HIS A 119 -18.33 34.23 2.51
CA HIS A 119 -19.21 34.01 1.37
C HIS A 119 -19.46 32.51 1.22
N PHE A 120 -20.71 32.11 1.34
CA PHE A 120 -21.17 30.71 1.23
C PHE A 120 -21.55 30.37 -0.22
N GLY A 121 -21.65 29.07 -0.54
CA GLY A 121 -21.95 28.57 -1.89
C GLY A 121 -20.80 28.78 -2.91
N CYS A 122 -19.64 29.29 -2.47
CA CYS A 122 -18.50 29.58 -3.33
C CYS A 122 -17.59 28.36 -3.47
N GLN A 123 -17.96 27.41 -4.34
CA GLN A 123 -17.11 26.25 -4.63
C GLN A 123 -16.05 26.57 -5.70
N ILE A 124 -14.79 26.62 -5.30
CA ILE A 124 -13.66 26.76 -6.24
C ILE A 124 -13.38 25.42 -6.92
N VAL A 125 -13.28 25.42 -8.25
CA VAL A 125 -12.99 24.21 -9.06
C VAL A 125 -11.63 24.27 -9.74
N SER A 126 -11.10 25.46 -10.01
CA SER A 126 -9.76 25.61 -10.56
C SER A 126 -9.11 26.93 -10.13
N VAL A 127 -7.77 26.94 -10.12
CA VAL A 127 -6.95 28.13 -9.89
C VAL A 127 -5.93 28.22 -11.03
N LYS A 128 -5.76 29.41 -11.59
CA LYS A 128 -4.75 29.72 -12.61
C LYS A 128 -4.06 31.03 -12.26
N MET A 129 -2.88 31.27 -12.82
CA MET A 129 -2.25 32.59 -12.75
C MET A 129 -2.65 33.38 -13.99
N ASP A 130 -3.03 34.63 -13.81
CA ASP A 130 -3.19 35.56 -14.91
C ASP A 130 -1.82 35.77 -15.60
N PRO A 131 -1.71 35.61 -16.92
CA PRO A 131 -0.45 35.77 -17.63
C PRO A 131 0.04 37.24 -17.70
N SER A 132 -0.82 38.22 -17.43
CA SER A 132 -0.53 39.65 -17.56
C SER A 132 -0.02 40.30 -16.27
N ASP A 133 -0.63 39.99 -15.12
CA ASP A 133 -0.27 40.57 -13.81
C ASP A 133 0.17 39.52 -12.78
N SER A 134 0.11 38.23 -13.13
CA SER A 134 0.47 37.12 -12.24
C SER A 134 -0.37 37.05 -10.95
N TYR A 135 -1.61 37.53 -10.96
CA TYR A 135 -2.54 37.25 -9.87
C TYR A 135 -3.26 35.92 -10.05
N PRO A 136 -3.58 35.20 -8.96
CA PRO A 136 -4.43 34.02 -9.02
C PRO A 136 -5.87 34.37 -9.42
N ILE A 137 -6.35 33.71 -10.48
CA ILE A 137 -7.75 33.69 -10.92
C ILE A 137 -8.37 32.38 -10.43
N LEU A 138 -9.43 32.50 -9.65
CA LEU A 138 -10.22 31.39 -9.13
C LEU A 138 -11.45 31.22 -9.99
N GLN A 139 -11.68 30.01 -10.49
CA GLN A 139 -12.92 29.64 -11.17
C GLN A 139 -13.86 28.96 -10.17
N LEU A 140 -15.10 29.46 -10.09
CA LEU A 140 -16.16 28.89 -9.28
C LEU A 140 -16.94 27.83 -10.08
N LEU A 141 -17.65 26.96 -9.37
CA LEU A 141 -18.47 25.90 -9.97
C LEU A 141 -19.59 26.44 -10.87
N ASP A 142 -20.13 27.62 -10.55
CA ASP A 142 -21.16 28.30 -11.33
C ASP A 142 -20.62 28.97 -12.63
N GLY A 143 -19.30 28.89 -12.86
CA GLY A 143 -18.62 29.47 -14.00
C GLY A 143 -18.14 30.90 -13.82
N SER A 144 -18.40 31.53 -12.67
CA SER A 144 -17.89 32.86 -12.32
C SER A 144 -16.39 32.82 -11.96
N PHE A 145 -15.76 34.01 -11.97
CA PHE A 145 -14.33 34.17 -11.70
C PHE A 145 -14.08 35.22 -10.63
N ILE A 146 -13.13 34.93 -9.74
CA ILE A 146 -12.62 35.87 -8.73
C ILE A 146 -11.12 36.05 -8.95
N VAL A 147 -10.67 37.30 -9.03
CA VAL A 147 -9.24 37.63 -9.07
C VAL A 147 -8.79 37.98 -7.66
N ALA A 148 -7.77 37.29 -7.16
CA ALA A 148 -7.24 37.54 -5.82
C ALA A 148 -5.81 38.09 -5.91
N LYS A 149 -5.46 39.15 -5.17
CA LYS A 149 -4.04 39.56 -5.07
C LYS A 149 -3.23 38.56 -4.25
N ILE A 150 -3.87 37.98 -3.24
CA ILE A 150 -3.31 36.97 -2.35
C ILE A 150 -4.31 35.83 -2.19
N LEU A 151 -3.83 34.59 -2.33
CA LEU A 151 -4.65 33.40 -2.17
C LEU A 151 -4.07 32.47 -1.09
N ILE A 152 -4.91 32.10 -0.13
CA ILE A 152 -4.57 31.16 0.95
C ILE A 152 -5.54 29.98 0.87
N GLY A 153 -5.03 28.79 0.54
CA GLY A 153 -5.79 27.55 0.53
C GLY A 153 -5.92 26.96 1.93
N CYS A 154 -7.14 26.98 2.46
CA CYS A 154 -7.56 26.34 3.72
C CYS A 154 -8.67 25.29 3.47
N ASP A 155 -8.74 24.78 2.23
CA ASP A 155 -9.80 23.95 1.65
C ASP A 155 -9.64 22.45 1.93
N GLY A 156 -8.78 22.12 2.90
CA GLY A 156 -8.72 20.82 3.54
C GLY A 156 -8.12 19.70 2.69
N LEU A 157 -8.53 18.47 3.00
CA LEU A 157 -7.95 17.24 2.45
C LEU A 157 -7.94 17.18 0.91
N ASN A 158 -8.99 17.67 0.25
CA ASN A 158 -9.16 17.63 -1.20
C ASN A 158 -8.86 19.00 -1.83
N SER A 159 -7.85 19.70 -1.31
CA SER A 159 -7.55 21.08 -1.66
C SER A 159 -7.24 21.28 -3.15
N VAL A 160 -8.01 22.16 -3.78
CA VAL A 160 -7.80 22.64 -5.15
C VAL A 160 -6.56 23.53 -5.21
N VAL A 161 -6.32 24.32 -4.16
CA VAL A 161 -5.13 25.19 -4.06
C VAL A 161 -3.85 24.36 -3.93
N ALA A 162 -3.87 23.27 -3.14
CA ALA A 162 -2.75 22.33 -3.04
C ALA A 162 -2.45 21.66 -4.39
N ASN A 163 -3.49 21.33 -5.17
CA ASN A 163 -3.33 20.78 -6.52
C ASN A 163 -2.70 21.81 -7.47
N PHE A 164 -3.12 23.07 -7.40
CA PHE A 164 -2.51 24.17 -8.17
C PHE A 164 -1.02 24.39 -7.83
N LEU A 165 -0.65 24.17 -6.57
CA LEU A 165 0.75 24.18 -6.11
C LEU A 165 1.51 22.88 -6.46
N GLU A 166 0.88 21.94 -7.16
CA GLU A 166 1.45 20.67 -7.59
C GLU A 166 1.96 19.82 -6.40
N LEU A 167 1.29 19.93 -5.25
CA LEU A 167 1.60 19.10 -4.09
C LEU A 167 1.20 17.64 -4.35
N LYS A 168 2.06 16.69 -3.96
CA LYS A 168 1.76 15.25 -4.15
C LYS A 168 0.45 14.86 -3.46
N PRO A 169 -0.33 13.90 -4.00
CA PRO A 169 -1.59 13.50 -3.40
C PRO A 169 -1.41 12.90 -1.99
N THR A 170 -2.45 13.01 -1.16
CA THR A 170 -2.49 12.40 0.17
C THR A 170 -2.59 10.88 0.07
N LYS A 171 -2.09 10.17 1.08
CA LYS A 171 -2.11 8.71 1.19
C LYS A 171 -3.08 8.26 2.28
N GLU A 172 -3.60 7.05 2.15
CA GLU A 172 -4.44 6.42 3.17
C GLU A 172 -3.60 5.58 4.12
N PHE A 173 -3.91 5.65 5.42
CA PHE A 173 -3.53 4.61 6.36
C PHE A 173 -4.39 3.38 6.11
N GLY A 174 -3.90 2.20 6.49
CA GLY A 174 -4.74 0.99 6.57
C GLY A 174 -5.65 1.00 7.80
N ALA A 175 -6.08 2.17 8.25
CA ALA A 175 -6.83 2.36 9.48
C ALA A 175 -8.01 3.32 9.24
N CYS A 176 -9.09 3.07 9.95
CA CYS A 176 -10.25 3.94 10.00
C CYS A 176 -10.50 4.44 11.42
N SER A 177 -11.32 5.48 11.54
CA SER A 177 -11.78 5.98 12.83
C SER A 177 -13.28 6.24 12.79
N VAL A 178 -13.97 5.67 13.77
CA VAL A 178 -15.33 6.05 14.13
C VAL A 178 -15.30 7.06 15.25
N ARG A 179 -16.22 8.01 15.22
CA ARG A 179 -16.40 9.06 16.22
C ARG A 179 -17.87 9.21 16.53
N GLY A 180 -18.18 9.53 17.78
CA GLY A 180 -19.54 9.82 18.21
C GLY A 180 -19.58 10.70 19.45
N LEU A 181 -20.79 11.17 19.75
CA LEU A 181 -21.13 11.94 20.93
C LEU A 181 -22.19 11.19 21.73
N THR A 182 -22.09 11.27 23.04
CA THR A 182 -23.07 10.69 23.96
C THR A 182 -23.49 11.77 24.95
N ASN A 183 -24.78 12.09 24.96
CA ASN A 183 -25.35 13.13 25.81
C ASN A 183 -26.06 12.51 27.02
N TYR A 184 -25.72 13.01 28.20
CA TYR A 184 -26.31 12.67 29.48
C TYR A 184 -27.06 13.90 30.01
N PRO A 185 -28.38 14.03 29.76
CA PRO A 185 -29.13 15.25 30.09
C PRO A 185 -29.07 15.65 31.57
N ASN A 186 -28.93 14.65 32.45
CA ASN A 186 -28.83 14.79 33.90
C ASN A 186 -27.38 14.85 34.43
N GLY A 187 -26.41 14.90 33.52
CA GLY A 187 -24.98 14.84 33.82
C GLY A 187 -24.43 13.41 33.85
N HIS A 188 -23.10 13.29 33.75
CA HIS A 188 -22.39 12.01 33.80
C HIS A 188 -21.40 11.92 34.96
N ALA A 189 -21.04 10.70 35.37
CA ALA A 189 -20.06 10.47 36.43
C ALA A 189 -18.61 10.29 35.93
N PHE A 190 -18.36 10.43 34.62
CA PHE A 190 -17.00 10.29 34.07
C PHE A 190 -16.05 11.36 34.63
N PRO A 191 -14.84 10.99 35.07
CA PRO A 191 -13.85 11.97 35.50
C PRO A 191 -13.41 12.89 34.36
N HIS A 192 -12.85 14.06 34.70
CA HIS A 192 -12.29 15.01 33.74
C HIS A 192 -10.93 14.54 33.19
N GLU A 193 -10.90 13.38 32.54
CA GLU A 193 -9.71 12.77 31.98
C GLU A 193 -9.97 12.28 30.54
N LEU A 194 -8.90 12.20 29.74
CA LEU A 194 -8.95 11.44 28.50
C LEU A 194 -8.47 10.01 28.78
N VAL A 195 -9.39 9.06 28.65
CA VAL A 195 -9.09 7.63 28.77
C VAL A 195 -8.90 7.05 27.38
N ARG A 196 -7.81 6.31 27.17
CA ARG A 196 -7.53 5.60 25.94
C ARG A 196 -7.24 4.13 26.21
N THR A 197 -8.22 3.30 25.93
CA THR A 197 -8.16 1.85 26.12
C THR A 197 -7.78 1.17 24.81
N ARG A 198 -6.84 0.22 24.87
CA ARG A 198 -6.35 -0.54 23.72
C ARG A 198 -6.42 -2.03 23.95
N ARG A 199 -6.87 -2.75 22.93
CA ARG A 199 -6.95 -4.21 22.87
C ARG A 199 -6.92 -4.66 21.42
N ASN A 200 -6.14 -5.68 21.08
CA ASN A 200 -6.16 -6.33 19.76
C ASN A 200 -6.10 -5.37 18.54
N GLY A 201 -5.24 -4.34 18.61
CA GLY A 201 -5.12 -3.35 17.52
C GLY A 201 -6.23 -2.30 17.46
N ILE A 202 -7.23 -2.38 18.33
CA ILE A 202 -8.31 -1.42 18.48
C ILE A 202 -7.96 -0.44 19.60
N SER A 203 -8.22 0.84 19.38
CA SER A 203 -8.04 1.91 20.35
C SER A 203 -9.34 2.67 20.53
N VAL A 204 -9.91 2.63 21.74
CA VAL A 204 -11.07 3.44 22.11
C VAL A 204 -10.60 4.60 22.97
N GLY A 205 -10.98 5.82 22.59
CA GLY A 205 -10.74 7.03 23.37
C GLY A 205 -12.05 7.66 23.82
N ILE A 206 -12.10 8.10 25.07
CA ILE A 206 -13.26 8.75 25.69
C ILE A 206 -12.77 10.03 26.36
N ILE A 207 -13.49 11.12 26.15
CA ILE A 207 -13.15 12.44 26.68
C ILE A 207 -14.41 13.29 26.93
N PRO A 208 -14.59 13.86 28.13
CA PRO A 208 -15.70 14.78 28.40
C PRO A 208 -15.48 16.10 27.65
N ILE A 209 -16.56 16.61 27.08
CA ILE A 209 -16.63 17.99 26.57
C ILE A 209 -17.06 18.90 27.71
N ASP A 210 -18.21 18.62 28.31
CA ASP A 210 -18.74 19.30 29.50
C ASP A 210 -19.33 18.27 30.47
N ASP A 211 -20.10 18.69 31.48
CA ASP A 211 -20.68 17.79 32.50
C ASP A 211 -21.76 16.84 31.95
N LYS A 212 -22.22 17.03 30.70
CA LYS A 212 -23.31 16.30 30.07
C LYS A 212 -22.88 15.59 28.79
N LEU A 213 -21.89 16.10 28.08
CA LEU A 213 -21.56 15.63 26.74
C LEU A 213 -20.20 14.94 26.70
N MET A 214 -20.20 13.68 26.28
CA MET A 214 -19.00 12.87 26.07
C MET A 214 -18.67 12.79 24.58
N TYR A 215 -17.40 12.99 24.23
CA TYR A 215 -16.86 12.63 22.93
C TYR A 215 -16.09 11.32 23.02
N TRP A 216 -16.29 10.45 22.04
CA TRP A 216 -15.56 9.21 21.93
C TRP A 216 -15.12 8.91 20.49
N PHE A 217 -14.07 8.12 20.38
CA PHE A 217 -13.57 7.64 19.10
C PHE A 217 -13.06 6.21 19.21
N VAL A 218 -13.22 5.45 18.12
CA VAL A 218 -12.63 4.12 17.95
C VAL A 218 -11.73 4.15 16.73
N GLY A 219 -10.45 3.83 16.92
CA GLY A 219 -9.48 3.63 15.85
C GLY A 219 -9.22 2.13 15.67
N GLN A 220 -9.33 1.64 14.44
CA GLN A 220 -9.12 0.22 14.09
C GLN A 220 -8.61 0.08 12.65
N GLU A 221 -8.23 -1.14 12.25
CA GLU A 221 -7.88 -1.44 10.86
C GLU A 221 -9.04 -1.09 9.90
N ALA A 222 -8.69 -0.62 8.69
CA ALA A 222 -9.69 -0.24 7.71
C ALA A 222 -10.42 -1.49 7.16
N ILE A 223 -11.75 -1.46 7.19
CA ILE A 223 -12.58 -2.57 6.70
C ILE A 223 -12.59 -2.53 5.16
N PRO A 224 -12.14 -3.59 4.46
CA PRO A 224 -11.92 -3.55 3.01
C PRO A 224 -13.17 -3.38 2.15
N GLU A 225 -14.30 -4.02 2.49
CA GLU A 225 -15.35 -4.31 1.49
C GLU A 225 -16.62 -3.43 1.52
N ASP A 226 -16.90 -2.63 2.56
CA ASP A 226 -18.18 -1.89 2.61
C ASP A 226 -18.13 -0.46 3.18
N HIS A 227 -16.93 0.16 3.27
CA HIS A 227 -16.81 1.50 3.89
C HIS A 227 -17.80 2.53 3.33
N ALA A 228 -17.99 2.60 2.01
CA ALA A 228 -18.90 3.57 1.40
C ALA A 228 -20.38 3.33 1.77
N LYS A 229 -20.79 2.07 1.93
CA LYS A 229 -22.15 1.70 2.32
C LYS A 229 -22.38 1.92 3.82
N VAL A 230 -21.42 1.50 4.65
CA VAL A 230 -21.48 1.63 6.11
C VAL A 230 -21.38 3.10 6.53
N SER A 231 -20.52 3.90 5.90
CA SER A 231 -20.31 5.30 6.29
C SER A 231 -21.56 6.19 6.12
N GLN A 232 -22.57 5.74 5.39
CA GLN A 232 -23.81 6.47 5.15
C GLN A 232 -24.96 6.03 6.07
N ARG A 233 -24.76 4.98 6.88
CA ARG A 233 -25.80 4.38 7.74
C ARG A 233 -25.32 4.33 9.18
N PRO A 234 -25.67 5.32 10.02
CA PRO A 234 -25.26 5.39 11.42
C PRO A 234 -25.54 4.12 12.23
N GLU A 235 -26.63 3.42 11.94
CA GLU A 235 -26.99 2.17 12.63
C GLU A 235 -25.94 1.09 12.37
N LEU A 236 -25.51 0.94 11.11
CA LEU A 236 -24.46 0.00 10.73
C LEU A 236 -23.09 0.41 11.32
N ILE A 237 -22.82 1.71 11.45
CA ILE A 237 -21.59 2.19 12.11
C ILE A 237 -21.59 1.75 13.58
N ARG A 238 -22.72 1.90 14.29
CA ARG A 238 -22.84 1.50 15.69
C ARG A 238 -22.69 -0.01 15.86
N GLU A 239 -23.45 -0.80 15.10
CA GLU A 239 -23.40 -2.27 15.14
C GLU A 239 -21.98 -2.79 14.92
N LEU A 240 -21.30 -2.25 13.90
CA LEU A 240 -19.92 -2.60 13.58
C LEU A 240 -18.96 -2.31 14.75
N ILE A 241 -19.10 -1.15 15.40
CA ILE A 241 -18.21 -0.79 16.51
C ILE A 241 -18.51 -1.61 17.76
N LEU A 242 -19.78 -1.85 18.09
CA LEU A 242 -20.14 -2.69 19.24
C LEU A 242 -19.59 -4.11 19.09
N GLN A 243 -19.57 -4.65 17.86
CA GLN A 243 -18.92 -5.93 17.57
C GLN A 243 -17.39 -5.86 17.71
N SER A 244 -16.77 -4.76 17.28
CA SER A 244 -15.30 -4.64 17.31
C SER A 244 -14.73 -4.44 18.71
N ILE A 245 -15.51 -3.84 19.63
CA ILE A 245 -15.06 -3.59 21.01
C ILE A 245 -15.36 -4.74 21.98
N ASP A 246 -15.52 -5.97 21.49
CA ASP A 246 -15.70 -7.12 22.37
C ASP A 246 -14.55 -7.25 23.39
N GLY A 247 -14.91 -7.45 24.65
CA GLY A 247 -13.99 -7.49 25.77
C GLY A 247 -13.36 -6.16 26.20
N PHE A 248 -13.85 -5.02 25.71
CA PHE A 248 -13.64 -3.73 26.39
C PHE A 248 -14.55 -3.60 27.64
N PRO A 249 -14.27 -2.67 28.58
CA PRO A 249 -15.13 -2.47 29.74
C PRO A 249 -16.58 -2.16 29.33
N THR A 250 -17.55 -2.70 30.08
CA THR A 250 -18.98 -2.56 29.77
C THR A 250 -19.43 -1.10 29.67
N GLU A 251 -18.83 -0.20 30.45
CA GLU A 251 -19.14 1.24 30.38
C GLU A 251 -18.81 1.85 29.01
N VAL A 252 -17.82 1.32 28.30
CA VAL A 252 -17.45 1.75 26.94
C VAL A 252 -18.54 1.36 25.95
N ALA A 253 -19.03 0.12 26.04
CA ALA A 253 -20.10 -0.38 25.18
C ALA A 253 -21.40 0.40 25.41
N GLN A 254 -21.78 0.60 26.68
CA GLN A 254 -22.96 1.38 27.05
C GLN A 254 -22.88 2.82 26.52
N LEU A 255 -21.73 3.49 26.66
CA LEU A 255 -21.52 4.84 26.15
C LEU A 255 -21.68 4.93 24.63
N ILE A 256 -21.24 3.91 23.88
CA ILE A 256 -21.40 3.87 22.42
C ILE A 256 -22.85 3.51 22.02
N GLU A 257 -23.51 2.64 22.79
CA GLU A 257 -24.91 2.29 22.56
C GLU A 257 -25.84 3.50 22.75
N ASP A 258 -25.58 4.31 23.78
CA ASP A 258 -26.32 5.53 24.10
C ASP A 258 -25.96 6.74 23.21
N SER A 259 -25.00 6.59 22.29
CA SER A 259 -24.50 7.71 21.48
C SER A 259 -25.56 8.24 20.50
N GLU A 260 -25.59 9.54 20.25
CA GLU A 260 -26.49 10.14 19.25
C GLU A 260 -26.16 9.63 17.84
N LEU A 261 -27.11 8.98 17.16
CA LEU A 261 -26.88 8.37 15.84
C LEU A 261 -26.38 9.39 14.81
N GLU A 262 -26.94 10.60 14.80
CA GLU A 262 -26.55 11.67 13.85
C GLU A 262 -25.13 12.18 14.08
N SER A 263 -24.54 11.93 15.26
CA SER A 263 -23.15 12.29 15.56
C SER A 263 -22.13 11.30 15.02
N LEU A 264 -22.57 10.09 14.64
CA LEU A 264 -21.69 9.00 14.23
C LEU A 264 -21.03 9.30 12.88
N SER A 265 -19.72 9.18 12.84
CA SER A 265 -18.96 9.32 11.59
C SER A 265 -17.87 8.28 11.47
N LEU A 266 -17.85 7.57 10.33
CA LEU A 266 -16.79 6.64 9.95
C LEU A 266 -15.90 7.30 8.89
N THR A 267 -14.60 7.39 9.17
CA THR A 267 -13.63 8.06 8.29
C THR A 267 -12.40 7.21 8.06
N ARG A 268 -11.95 7.12 6.80
CA ARG A 268 -10.61 6.64 6.48
C ARG A 268 -9.57 7.67 6.90
N LEU A 269 -8.51 7.22 7.53
CA LEU A 269 -7.44 8.10 7.98
C LEU A 269 -6.49 8.36 6.82
N ARG A 270 -6.23 9.63 6.53
CA ARG A 270 -5.32 10.08 5.47
C ARG A 270 -4.17 10.90 6.04
N TYR A 271 -3.08 10.94 5.29
CA TYR A 271 -1.91 11.74 5.62
C TYR A 271 -1.21 12.25 4.37
N ARG A 272 -0.54 13.39 4.48
CA ARG A 272 0.52 13.79 3.56
C ARG A 272 1.84 13.26 4.10
N ALA A 273 2.63 12.62 3.24
CA ALA A 273 3.83 11.95 3.73
C ALA A 273 4.87 12.95 4.25
N PRO A 274 5.61 12.64 5.34
CA PRO A 274 6.54 13.59 5.94
C PRO A 274 7.63 14.09 5.00
N TRP A 275 8.11 13.26 4.08
CA TRP A 275 9.09 13.66 3.05
C TRP A 275 8.50 14.58 1.99
N ASP A 276 7.19 14.47 1.70
CA ASP A 276 6.51 15.40 0.80
C ASP A 276 6.30 16.76 1.49
N LEU A 277 6.13 16.77 2.81
CA LEU A 277 6.16 18.00 3.62
C LEU A 277 7.55 18.63 3.69
N LEU A 278 8.59 17.81 3.78
CA LEU A 278 9.97 18.29 3.85
C LEU A 278 10.43 18.91 2.53
N LEU A 279 10.06 18.33 1.39
CA LEU A 279 10.54 18.72 0.06
C LEU A 279 9.54 19.54 -0.77
N GLY A 280 8.28 19.64 -0.31
CA GLY A 280 7.20 20.31 -1.05
C GLY A 280 7.41 21.81 -1.25
N LYS A 281 6.85 22.33 -2.35
CA LYS A 281 6.77 23.76 -2.66
C LYS A 281 5.39 24.29 -2.25
N PHE A 282 5.30 24.94 -1.10
CA PHE A 282 4.04 25.43 -0.52
C PHE A 282 3.69 26.87 -0.92
N ARG A 283 4.36 27.40 -1.94
CA ARG A 283 4.11 28.74 -2.47
C ARG A 283 4.33 28.78 -3.99
N LYS A 284 3.48 29.53 -4.68
CA LYS A 284 3.67 29.95 -6.08
C LYS A 284 3.15 31.38 -6.23
N GLY A 285 4.04 32.33 -6.50
CA GLY A 285 3.68 33.76 -6.49
C GLY A 285 3.14 34.19 -5.13
N THR A 286 1.91 34.71 -5.13
CA THR A 286 1.12 35.14 -3.95
C THR A 286 0.09 34.10 -3.50
N VAL A 287 0.31 32.82 -3.85
CA VAL A 287 -0.54 31.67 -3.46
C VAL A 287 0.19 30.79 -2.46
N THR A 288 -0.47 30.40 -1.37
CA THR A 288 0.03 29.42 -0.38
C THR A 288 -1.10 28.56 0.21
N VAL A 289 -0.77 27.61 1.09
CA VAL A 289 -1.71 26.70 1.77
C VAL A 289 -1.45 26.63 3.27
N ALA A 290 -2.50 26.34 4.05
CA ALA A 290 -2.45 26.15 5.50
C ALA A 290 -3.41 25.04 5.97
N GLY A 291 -3.20 24.55 7.20
CA GLY A 291 -4.02 23.48 7.77
C GLY A 291 -3.94 22.18 6.96
N ASP A 292 -5.06 21.45 6.88
CA ASP A 292 -5.11 20.13 6.22
C ASP A 292 -4.74 20.18 4.72
N ALA A 293 -4.95 21.31 4.04
CA ALA A 293 -4.49 21.51 2.66
C ALA A 293 -2.96 21.36 2.55
N MET A 294 -2.24 21.90 3.54
CA MET A 294 -0.78 21.78 3.65
C MET A 294 -0.35 20.44 4.25
N HIS A 295 -0.91 20.03 5.39
CA HIS A 295 -0.29 19.01 6.24
C HIS A 295 -1.26 18.04 6.94
N VAL A 296 -2.33 17.63 6.24
CA VAL A 296 -3.21 16.56 6.75
C VAL A 296 -2.42 15.40 7.35
N MET A 297 -2.80 14.98 8.55
CA MET A 297 -2.08 14.01 9.36
C MET A 297 -3.04 13.10 10.13
N GLY A 298 -2.54 11.94 10.57
CA GLY A 298 -3.35 11.02 11.38
C GLY A 298 -3.73 11.63 12.74
N PRO A 299 -4.93 11.34 13.27
CA PRO A 299 -5.43 11.93 14.52
C PRO A 299 -4.76 11.40 15.79
N PHE A 300 -3.72 10.55 15.67
CA PHE A 300 -3.12 9.81 16.79
C PHE A 300 -2.54 10.70 17.90
N LEU A 301 -2.09 11.91 17.55
CA LEU A 301 -1.62 12.93 18.49
C LEU A 301 -2.68 13.98 18.82
N GLY A 302 -3.82 14.00 18.13
CA GLY A 302 -4.83 15.06 18.25
C GLY A 302 -4.34 16.46 17.87
N GLN A 303 -3.29 16.59 17.05
CA GLN A 303 -2.61 17.88 16.81
C GLN A 303 -3.05 18.62 15.53
N GLY A 304 -3.83 18.01 14.64
CA GLY A 304 -4.21 18.65 13.36
C GLY A 304 -4.88 20.02 13.51
N GLY A 305 -5.91 20.10 14.37
CA GLY A 305 -6.60 21.38 14.64
C GLY A 305 -5.71 22.42 15.32
N SER A 306 -4.91 22.00 16.31
CA SER A 306 -3.98 22.91 16.99
C SER A 306 -2.88 23.42 16.05
N ALA A 307 -2.36 22.57 15.16
CA ALA A 307 -1.39 22.97 14.14
C ALA A 307 -1.97 23.95 13.11
N ALA A 308 -3.23 23.78 12.74
CA ALA A 308 -3.95 24.73 11.88
C ALA A 308 -4.15 26.10 12.53
N LEU A 309 -4.41 26.15 13.85
CA LEU A 309 -4.45 27.40 14.61
C LEU A 309 -3.06 28.07 14.69
N GLU A 310 -2.00 27.29 14.89
CA GLU A 310 -0.62 27.79 14.83
C GLU A 310 -0.32 28.41 13.45
N ASP A 311 -0.76 27.77 12.35
CA ASP A 311 -0.56 28.31 10.99
C ASP A 311 -1.24 29.66 10.83
N ALA A 312 -2.50 29.79 11.25
CA ALA A 312 -3.25 31.05 11.17
C ALA A 312 -2.50 32.21 11.82
N ILE A 313 -1.96 31.99 13.03
CA ILE A 313 -1.18 33.01 13.76
C ILE A 313 0.12 33.36 13.04
N VAL A 314 0.90 32.35 12.61
CA VAL A 314 2.19 32.57 11.95
C VAL A 314 1.99 33.26 10.61
N LEU A 315 1.01 32.83 9.82
CA LEU A 315 0.70 33.37 8.50
C LEU A 315 0.26 34.84 8.61
N ALA A 316 -0.70 35.15 9.49
CA ALA A 316 -1.16 36.52 9.70
C ALA A 316 -0.03 37.44 10.19
N ARG A 317 0.82 36.96 11.11
CA ARG A 317 1.99 37.72 11.60
C ARG A 317 3.02 37.98 10.49
N CYS A 318 3.27 37.00 9.63
CA CYS A 318 4.21 37.14 8.52
C CYS A 318 3.69 38.12 7.47
N LEU A 319 2.41 38.00 7.09
CA LEU A 319 1.76 38.91 6.14
C LEU A 319 1.65 40.33 6.70
N SER A 320 1.14 40.50 7.93
CA SER A 320 0.83 41.83 8.48
C SER A 320 2.04 42.75 8.55
N ARG A 321 3.26 42.23 8.77
CA ARG A 321 4.51 43.02 8.78
C ARG A 321 4.76 43.79 7.48
N LYS A 322 4.17 43.35 6.37
CA LYS A 322 4.31 43.96 5.05
C LYS A 322 3.09 44.82 4.66
N PHE A 323 2.00 44.81 5.45
CA PHE A 323 0.78 45.60 5.21
C PHE A 323 0.66 46.90 6.04
N VAL A 324 1.61 47.20 6.94
CA VAL A 324 1.48 48.28 7.96
C VAL A 324 1.56 49.73 7.44
N ASN A 325 1.73 49.99 6.13
CA ASN A 325 1.62 51.36 5.58
C ASN A 325 0.54 51.47 4.48
N PRO A 326 -0.70 51.89 4.84
CA PRO A 326 -1.76 52.15 3.87
C PRO A 326 -1.70 53.55 3.22
N VAL A 327 -0.84 54.45 3.70
CA VAL A 327 -0.99 55.89 3.40
C VAL A 327 -0.52 56.31 2.00
N ASP A 328 0.25 55.51 1.27
CA ASP A 328 0.84 55.95 -0.02
C ASP A 328 0.39 55.18 -1.28
N ARG A 329 -0.59 54.27 -1.22
CA ARG A 329 -0.97 53.43 -2.39
C ARG A 329 -1.99 54.08 -3.33
N LEU A 330 -1.81 55.37 -3.65
CA LEU A 330 -2.67 56.07 -4.63
C LEU A 330 -2.09 56.15 -6.04
N HIS A 331 -0.95 55.53 -6.35
CA HIS A 331 -0.37 55.50 -7.69
C HIS A 331 0.03 54.09 -8.15
N ASN A 332 -0.90 53.35 -8.77
CA ASN A 332 -0.69 52.03 -9.38
C ASN A 332 0.34 52.07 -10.54
N SER A 333 1.63 52.11 -10.23
CA SER A 333 2.68 51.80 -11.20
C SER A 333 2.94 50.29 -11.20
N LYS A 334 3.20 49.68 -12.38
CA LYS A 334 3.58 48.24 -12.49
C LYS A 334 4.72 47.84 -11.54
N ARG A 335 5.60 48.79 -11.19
CA ARG A 335 6.73 48.59 -10.29
C ARG A 335 6.30 48.41 -8.84
N GLU A 336 5.28 49.13 -8.39
CA GLU A 336 4.73 48.98 -7.03
C GLU A 336 3.99 47.65 -6.87
N THR A 337 3.23 47.24 -7.89
CA THR A 337 2.58 45.92 -7.91
C THR A 337 3.60 44.78 -7.79
N MET A 338 4.65 44.79 -8.61
CA MET A 338 5.72 43.79 -8.53
C MET A 338 6.41 43.76 -7.17
N ARG A 339 6.65 44.95 -6.57
CA ARG A 339 7.24 45.05 -5.23
C ARG A 339 6.33 44.44 -4.16
N MET A 340 5.03 44.76 -4.18
CA MET A 340 4.06 44.18 -3.26
C MET A 340 4.02 42.65 -3.40
N MET A 341 3.95 42.11 -4.62
CA MET A 341 3.93 40.67 -4.86
C MET A 341 5.21 39.98 -4.34
N HIS A 342 6.36 40.63 -4.51
CA HIS A 342 7.62 40.14 -3.97
C HIS A 342 7.60 40.11 -2.43
N GLU A 343 7.17 41.20 -1.78
CA GLU A 343 7.09 41.30 -0.32
C GLU A 343 6.09 40.31 0.29
N VAL A 344 4.96 40.07 -0.36
CA VAL A 344 4.00 39.01 0.00
C VAL A 344 4.63 37.63 -0.18
N GLY A 345 5.35 37.41 -1.28
CA GLY A 345 6.07 36.17 -1.54
C GLY A 345 7.09 35.85 -0.43
N GLU A 346 7.88 36.84 0.00
CA GLU A 346 8.81 36.71 1.12
C GLU A 346 8.10 36.37 2.43
N ALA A 347 6.98 37.02 2.71
CA ALA A 347 6.18 36.75 3.92
C ALA A 347 5.66 35.30 3.92
N MET A 348 5.19 34.81 2.79
CA MET A 348 4.75 33.41 2.63
C MET A 348 5.91 32.43 2.76
N ASP A 349 7.07 32.73 2.17
CA ASP A 349 8.27 31.89 2.31
C ASP A 349 8.73 31.82 3.78
N GLN A 350 8.64 32.93 4.51
CA GLN A 350 8.93 32.96 5.94
C GLN A 350 7.92 32.13 6.75
N TYR A 351 6.63 32.23 6.44
CA TYR A 351 5.59 31.37 7.03
C TYR A 351 5.91 29.89 6.80
N VAL A 352 6.17 29.50 5.54
CA VAL A 352 6.50 28.12 5.18
C VAL A 352 7.76 27.66 5.91
N LYS A 353 8.79 28.49 5.98
CA LYS A 353 10.05 28.18 6.69
C LYS A 353 9.82 27.88 8.17
N GLU A 354 9.01 28.70 8.85
CA GLU A 354 8.73 28.51 10.27
C GLU A 354 7.83 27.29 10.55
N ARG A 355 6.87 27.03 9.66
CA ARG A 355 5.91 25.92 9.85
C ARG A 355 6.45 24.57 9.40
N ARG A 356 7.30 24.51 8.37
CA ARG A 356 7.73 23.26 7.71
C ARG A 356 8.23 22.22 8.70
N MET A 357 9.23 22.54 9.52
CA MET A 357 9.82 21.54 10.43
C MET A 357 8.86 21.14 11.55
N ARG A 358 7.99 22.05 11.98
CA ARG A 358 6.95 21.77 12.98
C ARG A 358 5.95 20.74 12.46
N VAL A 359 5.44 20.93 11.25
CA VAL A 359 4.46 20.02 10.65
C VAL A 359 5.11 18.72 10.19
N VAL A 360 6.34 18.74 9.69
CA VAL A 360 7.12 17.51 9.37
C VAL A 360 7.26 16.63 10.61
N ARG A 361 7.59 17.22 11.78
CA ARG A 361 7.75 16.45 13.02
C ARG A 361 6.43 15.82 13.47
N LEU A 362 5.33 16.57 13.46
CA LEU A 362 4.00 16.06 13.81
C LEU A 362 3.55 14.97 12.83
N SER A 363 3.67 15.21 11.53
CA SER A 363 3.32 14.23 10.50
C SER A 363 4.19 12.99 10.55
N THR A 364 5.48 13.10 10.92
CA THR A 364 6.36 11.94 11.11
C THR A 364 5.90 11.08 12.28
N GLN A 365 5.62 11.69 13.44
CA GLN A 365 5.15 10.95 14.61
C GLN A 365 3.82 10.27 14.34
N THR A 366 2.85 10.98 13.74
CA THR A 366 1.55 10.39 13.38
C THR A 366 1.68 9.29 12.32
N TYR A 367 2.58 9.46 11.34
CA TYR A 367 2.88 8.44 10.34
C TYR A 367 3.45 7.17 10.96
N LEU A 368 4.42 7.29 11.88
CA LEU A 368 5.01 6.15 12.57
C LEU A 368 3.96 5.42 13.42
N ILE A 369 3.17 6.15 14.22
CA ILE A 369 2.10 5.55 15.03
C ILE A 369 1.07 4.86 14.14
N GLY A 370 0.59 5.51 13.08
CA GLY A 370 -0.39 4.94 12.16
C GLY A 370 0.13 3.75 11.34
N SER A 371 1.44 3.69 11.09
CA SER A 371 2.07 2.55 10.39
C SER A 371 2.23 1.33 11.28
N LEU A 372 2.41 1.54 12.59
CA LEU A 372 2.44 0.47 13.60
C LEU A 372 1.06 -0.15 13.88
N LEU A 373 -0.03 0.52 13.48
CA LEU A 373 -1.39 -0.03 13.58
C LEU A 373 -1.73 -1.02 12.46
N LYS A 374 -0.88 -1.18 11.45
CA LYS A 374 -1.03 -2.27 10.47
C LYS A 374 -0.40 -3.54 11.05
N PRO A 375 -1.16 -4.61 11.30
CA PRO A 375 -0.54 -5.91 11.53
C PRO A 375 0.33 -6.26 10.31
N PRO A 376 1.44 -7.01 10.47
CA PRO A 376 2.20 -7.48 9.32
C PRO A 376 1.26 -8.26 8.40
N SER A 377 1.13 -7.86 7.15
CA SER A 377 0.39 -8.66 6.18
C SER A 377 1.13 -9.99 6.01
N LEU A 378 0.49 -11.12 6.33
CA LEU A 378 1.03 -12.44 6.06
C LEU A 378 1.16 -12.63 4.54
N LEU A 379 2.36 -12.37 4.01
CA LEU A 379 2.66 -12.61 2.61
C LEU A 379 3.37 -13.97 2.48
N ILE A 380 2.73 -14.90 1.78
CA ILE A 380 3.30 -16.20 1.43
C ILE A 380 3.78 -16.11 -0.02
N LEU A 381 5.07 -16.37 -0.27
CA LEU A 381 5.65 -16.32 -1.61
C LEU A 381 6.18 -17.69 -2.02
N ILE A 382 5.66 -18.23 -3.13
CA ILE A 382 6.09 -19.51 -3.69
C ILE A 382 6.67 -19.24 -5.08
N GLY A 383 7.97 -19.46 -5.26
CA GLY A 383 8.64 -19.32 -6.54
C GLY A 383 8.44 -20.54 -7.44
N CYS A 384 7.69 -20.35 -8.53
CA CYS A 384 7.47 -21.34 -9.59
C CYS A 384 7.93 -20.81 -10.96
N ASP A 385 8.78 -19.78 -10.97
CA ASP A 385 9.26 -19.00 -12.12
C ASP A 385 10.39 -19.69 -12.91
N GLY A 386 10.52 -21.00 -12.77
CA GLY A 386 11.34 -21.86 -13.61
C GLY A 386 12.85 -21.68 -13.46
N LEU A 387 13.56 -21.87 -14.57
CA LEU A 387 15.03 -21.95 -14.64
C LEU A 387 15.78 -20.72 -14.13
N ASN A 388 15.22 -19.52 -14.36
CA ASN A 388 15.85 -18.25 -14.01
C ASN A 388 15.16 -17.60 -12.80
N SER A 389 14.78 -18.44 -11.84
CA SER A 389 13.93 -18.04 -10.72
C SER A 389 14.55 -16.92 -9.88
N VAL A 390 13.84 -15.80 -9.77
CA VAL A 390 14.15 -14.67 -8.89
C VAL A 390 14.03 -15.09 -7.43
N VAL A 391 13.07 -15.97 -7.12
CA VAL A 391 12.86 -16.48 -5.76
C VAL A 391 13.98 -17.45 -5.37
N ALA A 392 14.43 -18.31 -6.27
CA ALA A 392 15.60 -19.16 -6.04
C ALA A 392 16.86 -18.33 -5.75
N ASN A 393 17.03 -17.20 -6.44
CA ASN A 393 18.13 -16.27 -6.19
C ASN A 393 18.00 -15.58 -4.81
N PHE A 394 16.79 -15.17 -4.42
CA PHE A 394 16.52 -14.63 -3.08
C PHE A 394 16.83 -15.65 -1.96
N LEU A 395 16.62 -16.94 -2.23
CA LEU A 395 16.98 -18.05 -1.34
C LEU A 395 18.46 -18.47 -1.43
N GLU A 396 19.26 -17.76 -2.22
CA GLU A 396 20.71 -18.00 -2.40
C GLU A 396 21.00 -19.41 -2.93
N LEU A 397 20.10 -19.99 -3.72
CA LEU A 397 20.31 -21.28 -4.36
C LEU A 397 21.37 -21.15 -5.46
N LYS A 398 22.30 -22.11 -5.53
CA LYS A 398 23.36 -22.10 -6.57
C LYS A 398 22.77 -22.11 -7.99
N PRO A 399 23.42 -21.50 -8.99
CA PRO A 399 22.90 -21.49 -10.35
C PRO A 399 22.82 -22.90 -10.94
N THR A 400 21.90 -23.09 -11.88
CA THR A 400 21.75 -24.33 -12.65
C THR A 400 22.95 -24.55 -13.57
N LYS A 401 23.30 -25.81 -13.85
CA LYS A 401 24.40 -26.21 -14.72
C LYS A 401 23.88 -26.80 -16.03
N GLU A 402 24.65 -26.71 -17.10
CA GLU A 402 24.29 -27.29 -18.40
C GLU A 402 24.86 -28.70 -18.55
N PHE A 403 24.09 -29.60 -19.16
CA PHE A 403 24.59 -30.93 -19.52
C PHE A 403 25.56 -30.90 -20.69
N GLY A 404 25.63 -29.81 -21.47
CA GLY A 404 26.36 -29.75 -22.74
C GLY A 404 25.65 -30.50 -23.87
N THR A 405 24.36 -30.75 -23.71
CA THR A 405 23.44 -31.30 -24.70
C THR A 405 22.23 -30.36 -24.84
N CYS A 406 21.60 -30.37 -26.01
CA CYS A 406 20.34 -29.67 -26.26
C CYS A 406 19.25 -30.67 -26.66
N SER A 407 18.01 -30.24 -26.51
CA SER A 407 16.83 -30.95 -26.97
C SER A 407 16.06 -30.04 -27.90
N VAL A 408 15.68 -30.56 -29.06
CA VAL A 408 14.60 -30.01 -29.87
C VAL A 408 13.35 -30.85 -29.68
N ARG A 409 12.19 -30.20 -29.70
CA ARG A 409 10.87 -30.82 -29.58
C ARG A 409 9.94 -30.15 -30.56
N GLY A 410 8.95 -30.91 -31.03
CA GLY A 410 7.93 -30.40 -31.93
C GLY A 410 6.68 -31.27 -31.90
N LEU A 411 5.62 -30.72 -32.50
CA LEU A 411 4.36 -31.38 -32.78
C LEU A 411 4.17 -31.44 -34.29
N THR A 412 3.61 -32.55 -34.76
CA THR A 412 3.24 -32.73 -36.15
C THR A 412 1.80 -33.20 -36.22
N ASN A 413 0.99 -32.48 -36.99
CA ASN A 413 -0.44 -32.74 -37.14
C ASN A 413 -0.70 -33.45 -38.47
N TYR A 414 -1.48 -34.52 -38.40
CA TYR A 414 -1.91 -35.36 -39.49
C TYR A 414 -3.45 -35.30 -39.58
N PRO A 415 -4.02 -34.37 -40.36
CA PRO A 415 -5.47 -34.16 -40.41
C PRO A 415 -6.29 -35.41 -40.76
N ASN A 416 -5.68 -36.31 -41.53
CA ASN A 416 -6.25 -37.57 -42.02
C ASN A 416 -5.81 -38.80 -41.20
N GLY A 417 -5.13 -38.58 -40.08
CA GLY A 417 -4.57 -39.63 -39.23
C GLY A 417 -3.15 -40.05 -39.63
N HIS A 418 -2.43 -40.68 -38.69
CA HIS A 418 -1.05 -41.14 -38.89
C HIS A 418 -0.89 -42.64 -38.70
N ALA A 419 0.18 -43.22 -39.26
CA ALA A 419 0.48 -44.65 -39.14
C ALA A 419 1.42 -45.00 -37.96
N PHE A 420 1.82 -44.02 -37.13
CA PHE A 420 2.68 -44.29 -35.98
C PHE A 420 1.97 -45.17 -34.94
N PRO A 421 2.62 -46.25 -34.45
CA PRO A 421 2.03 -47.12 -33.44
C PRO A 421 1.89 -46.38 -32.10
N HIS A 422 0.87 -46.72 -31.30
CA HIS A 422 0.61 -46.14 -29.96
C HIS A 422 1.64 -46.59 -28.90
N GLU A 423 2.93 -46.46 -29.22
CA GLU A 423 4.06 -46.74 -28.34
C GLU A 423 5.09 -45.61 -28.42
N LEU A 424 5.89 -45.45 -27.36
CA LEU A 424 7.07 -44.59 -27.41
C LEU A 424 8.17 -45.30 -28.19
N VAL A 425 8.39 -44.87 -29.44
CA VAL A 425 9.51 -45.32 -30.25
C VAL A 425 10.72 -44.43 -29.95
N ARG A 426 11.87 -45.05 -29.62
CA ARG A 426 13.13 -44.33 -29.43
C ARG A 426 14.21 -44.90 -30.33
N THR A 427 14.74 -44.04 -31.19
CA THR A 427 15.82 -44.39 -32.12
C THR A 427 17.09 -43.69 -31.68
N ARG A 428 18.22 -44.39 -31.75
CA ARG A 428 19.53 -43.83 -31.42
C ARG A 428 20.51 -44.13 -32.55
N ARG A 429 21.21 -43.09 -33.00
CA ARG A 429 22.37 -43.21 -33.88
C ARG A 429 23.46 -42.26 -33.37
N ASN A 430 24.66 -42.77 -33.16
CA ASN A 430 25.77 -42.03 -32.55
C ASN A 430 25.34 -41.38 -31.21
N ASP A 431 25.56 -40.08 -31.06
CA ASP A 431 25.20 -39.26 -29.90
C ASP A 431 23.82 -38.60 -30.03
N ILE A 432 23.06 -38.95 -31.07
CA ILE A 432 21.73 -38.40 -31.35
C ILE A 432 20.67 -39.41 -30.92
N ARG A 433 19.68 -38.93 -30.19
CA ARG A 433 18.53 -39.72 -29.73
C ARG A 433 17.26 -39.03 -30.17
N MET A 434 16.41 -39.78 -30.88
CA MET A 434 15.08 -39.32 -31.26
C MET A 434 14.02 -40.14 -30.56
N GLY A 435 12.94 -39.49 -30.15
CA GLY A 435 11.73 -40.16 -29.70
C GLY A 435 10.49 -39.65 -30.44
N VAL A 436 9.54 -40.55 -30.67
CA VAL A 436 8.24 -40.28 -31.29
C VAL A 436 7.16 -40.83 -30.35
N ILE A 437 6.14 -40.01 -30.08
CA ILE A 437 5.03 -40.31 -29.17
C ILE A 437 3.73 -39.81 -29.81
N PRO A 438 2.86 -40.70 -30.29
CA PRO A 438 1.49 -40.32 -30.64
C PRO A 438 0.76 -39.77 -29.41
N ILE A 439 0.19 -38.58 -29.52
CA ILE A 439 -0.69 -37.99 -28.51
C ILE A 439 -2.12 -38.49 -28.70
N ASP A 440 -2.60 -38.44 -29.94
CA ASP A 440 -3.88 -38.96 -30.40
C ASP A 440 -3.76 -39.44 -31.85
N ASP A 441 -4.87 -39.79 -32.51
CA ASP A 441 -4.85 -40.33 -33.87
C ASP A 441 -4.33 -39.35 -34.94
N LYS A 442 -4.22 -38.06 -34.61
CA LYS A 442 -3.85 -36.99 -35.54
C LYS A 442 -2.60 -36.23 -35.11
N LEU A 443 -2.23 -36.25 -33.83
CA LEU A 443 -1.14 -35.43 -33.31
C LEU A 443 0.02 -36.29 -32.81
N VAL A 444 1.21 -36.01 -33.30
CA VAL A 444 2.45 -36.70 -32.91
C VAL A 444 3.40 -35.72 -32.25
N TYR A 445 3.82 -36.03 -31.03
CA TYR A 445 4.92 -35.34 -30.36
C TYR A 445 6.24 -36.06 -30.64
N TRP A 446 7.28 -35.29 -30.91
CA TRP A 446 8.61 -35.82 -31.13
C TRP A 446 9.67 -34.97 -30.46
N PHE A 447 10.83 -35.59 -30.20
CA PHE A 447 11.98 -34.89 -29.64
C PHE A 447 13.29 -35.45 -30.17
N VAL A 448 14.28 -34.58 -30.32
CA VAL A 448 15.66 -34.91 -30.68
C VAL A 448 16.60 -34.38 -29.61
N GLY A 449 17.34 -35.27 -28.95
CA GLY A 449 18.42 -34.93 -28.03
C GLY A 449 19.77 -35.11 -28.73
N GLN A 450 20.63 -34.10 -28.65
CA GLN A 450 21.94 -34.09 -29.29
C GLN A 450 22.99 -33.29 -28.49
N PRO A 451 24.29 -33.42 -28.78
CA PRO A 451 25.32 -32.52 -28.24
C PRO A 451 24.99 -31.05 -28.49
N ALA A 452 25.39 -30.16 -27.58
CA ALA A 452 25.10 -28.74 -27.74
C ALA A 452 25.70 -28.19 -29.04
N ILE A 453 24.87 -27.47 -29.80
CA ILE A 453 25.23 -26.85 -31.07
C ILE A 453 26.26 -25.73 -30.80
N ARG A 454 27.28 -25.61 -31.66
CA ARG A 454 28.33 -24.57 -31.57
C ARG A 454 27.87 -23.19 -32.03
N GLU A 455 26.85 -23.15 -32.89
CA GLU A 455 26.21 -21.92 -33.38
C GLU A 455 25.57 -21.12 -32.23
N ASP A 456 25.29 -19.84 -32.49
CA ASP A 456 24.66 -18.95 -31.52
C ASP A 456 23.24 -19.44 -31.17
N HIS A 457 23.16 -20.24 -30.10
CA HIS A 457 21.90 -20.79 -29.59
C HIS A 457 20.84 -19.70 -29.38
N ALA A 458 21.23 -18.49 -28.96
CA ALA A 458 20.27 -17.41 -28.74
C ALA A 458 19.60 -17.00 -30.05
N LYS A 459 20.37 -16.95 -31.14
CA LYS A 459 19.87 -16.69 -32.49
C LYS A 459 19.00 -17.83 -33.02
N VAL A 460 19.49 -19.07 -32.97
CA VAL A 460 18.77 -20.23 -33.55
C VAL A 460 17.45 -20.50 -32.82
N SER A 461 17.42 -20.37 -31.49
CA SER A 461 16.21 -20.63 -30.70
C SER A 461 15.05 -19.66 -30.96
N GLN A 462 15.28 -18.53 -31.65
CA GLN A 462 14.26 -17.55 -32.02
C GLN A 462 13.69 -17.76 -33.43
N HIS A 463 14.25 -18.69 -34.21
CA HIS A 463 13.88 -18.90 -35.61
C HIS A 463 13.51 -20.37 -35.84
N PRO A 464 12.22 -20.74 -35.78
CA PRO A 464 11.77 -22.12 -35.95
C PRO A 464 12.24 -22.82 -37.23
N GLU A 465 12.34 -22.07 -38.34
CA GLU A 465 12.87 -22.58 -39.61
C GLU A 465 14.32 -23.06 -39.46
N LEU A 466 15.16 -22.28 -38.78
CA LEU A 466 16.54 -22.66 -38.49
C LEU A 466 16.62 -23.86 -37.54
N ILE A 467 15.69 -23.95 -36.58
CA ILE A 467 15.58 -25.12 -35.69
C ILE A 467 15.28 -26.38 -36.51
N ARG A 468 14.33 -26.30 -37.46
CA ARG A 468 13.95 -27.42 -38.34
C ARG A 468 15.11 -27.84 -39.22
N GLU A 469 15.71 -26.89 -39.96
CA GLU A 469 16.85 -27.15 -40.86
C GLU A 469 18.00 -27.84 -40.14
N LEU A 470 18.37 -27.32 -38.97
CA LEU A 470 19.43 -27.86 -38.16
C LEU A 470 19.14 -29.29 -37.68
N ILE A 471 17.89 -29.58 -37.30
CA ILE A 471 17.53 -30.92 -36.85
C ILE A 471 17.48 -31.90 -38.01
N LEU A 472 16.96 -31.53 -39.18
CA LEU A 472 16.97 -32.38 -40.37
C LEU A 472 18.39 -32.78 -40.77
N GLN A 473 19.35 -31.85 -40.69
CA GLN A 473 20.77 -32.17 -40.90
C GLN A 473 21.32 -33.13 -39.83
N SER A 474 20.88 -32.96 -38.58
CA SER A 474 21.37 -33.77 -37.46
C SER A 474 20.87 -35.21 -37.52
N ILE A 475 19.65 -35.43 -38.01
CA ILE A 475 19.05 -36.77 -38.13
C ILE A 475 19.39 -37.48 -39.45
N ASP A 476 20.44 -37.06 -40.16
CA ASP A 476 20.84 -37.70 -41.41
C ASP A 476 21.02 -39.23 -41.26
N GLY A 477 20.35 -39.97 -42.15
CA GLY A 477 20.17 -41.43 -42.17
C GLY A 477 19.51 -42.05 -40.92
N PHE A 478 18.66 -41.32 -40.21
CA PHE A 478 17.51 -41.92 -39.53
C PHE A 478 16.45 -42.35 -40.58
N PRO A 479 15.43 -43.16 -40.22
CA PRO A 479 14.39 -43.56 -41.16
C PRO A 479 13.69 -42.37 -41.82
N THR A 480 13.34 -42.46 -43.11
CA THR A 480 12.79 -41.35 -43.90
C THR A 480 11.49 -40.80 -43.31
N GLU A 481 10.67 -41.66 -42.70
CA GLU A 481 9.42 -41.28 -42.05
C GLU A 481 9.64 -40.28 -40.90
N VAL A 482 10.82 -40.34 -40.27
CA VAL A 482 11.22 -39.44 -39.18
C VAL A 482 11.63 -38.07 -39.72
N ALA A 483 12.31 -38.02 -40.87
CA ALA A 483 12.61 -36.76 -41.55
C ALA A 483 11.32 -36.07 -42.00
N GLN A 484 10.41 -36.83 -42.62
CA GLN A 484 9.10 -36.33 -43.04
C GLN A 484 8.28 -35.79 -41.84
N LEU A 485 8.28 -36.51 -40.72
CA LEU A 485 7.64 -36.06 -39.47
C LEU A 485 8.13 -34.68 -39.02
N ILE A 486 9.43 -34.40 -39.14
CA ILE A 486 10.03 -33.11 -38.74
C ILE A 486 9.79 -32.04 -39.81
N GLU A 487 9.82 -32.39 -41.10
CA GLU A 487 9.46 -31.46 -42.18
C GLU A 487 8.02 -30.96 -42.05
N ASP A 488 7.09 -31.88 -41.77
CA ASP A 488 5.66 -31.60 -41.62
C ASP A 488 5.30 -30.96 -40.27
N SER A 489 6.28 -30.81 -39.36
CA SER A 489 6.03 -30.28 -38.01
C SER A 489 5.54 -28.83 -38.03
N GLU A 490 4.66 -28.49 -37.10
CA GLU A 490 4.17 -27.13 -36.93
C GLU A 490 5.32 -26.23 -36.43
N LEU A 491 5.70 -25.22 -37.20
CA LEU A 491 6.83 -24.34 -36.86
C LEU A 491 6.71 -23.71 -35.48
N GLU A 492 5.50 -23.27 -35.11
CA GLU A 492 5.24 -22.62 -33.82
C GLU A 492 5.43 -23.59 -32.64
N SER A 493 5.38 -24.90 -32.86
CA SER A 493 5.60 -25.91 -31.84
C SER A 493 7.09 -26.21 -31.58
N LEU A 494 7.98 -25.77 -32.47
CA LEU A 494 9.40 -26.10 -32.40
C LEU A 494 10.08 -25.36 -31.26
N SER A 495 10.73 -26.12 -30.38
CA SER A 495 11.46 -25.57 -29.24
C SER A 495 12.85 -26.16 -29.13
N LEU A 496 13.88 -25.32 -29.19
CA LEU A 496 15.28 -25.66 -28.93
C LEU A 496 15.67 -25.21 -27.52
N GLN A 497 16.06 -26.16 -26.66
CA GLN A 497 16.48 -25.87 -25.30
C GLN A 497 17.81 -26.54 -24.94
N ARG A 498 18.70 -25.80 -24.28
CA ARG A 498 19.85 -26.38 -23.58
C ARG A 498 19.36 -27.13 -22.34
N LEU A 499 19.79 -28.38 -22.21
CA LEU A 499 19.40 -29.18 -21.06
C LEU A 499 20.18 -28.73 -19.82
N ARG A 500 19.45 -28.32 -18.79
CA ARG A 500 19.98 -27.84 -17.52
C ARG A 500 19.61 -28.75 -16.37
N TYR A 501 20.38 -28.67 -15.30
CA TYR A 501 20.10 -29.36 -14.04
C TYR A 501 20.57 -28.54 -12.84
N ARG A 502 19.91 -28.73 -11.71
CA ARG A 502 20.45 -28.40 -10.41
C ARG A 502 21.19 -29.62 -9.88
N ALA A 503 22.42 -29.45 -9.41
CA ALA A 503 23.24 -30.58 -9.02
C ALA A 503 22.64 -31.32 -7.81
N PRO A 504 22.72 -32.66 -7.74
CA PRO A 504 22.09 -33.42 -6.67
C PRO A 504 22.56 -33.05 -5.26
N TRP A 505 23.84 -32.69 -5.11
CA TRP A 505 24.39 -32.23 -3.82
C TRP A 505 23.88 -30.84 -3.42
N ASP A 506 23.58 -29.97 -4.40
CA ASP A 506 22.97 -28.66 -4.13
C ASP A 506 21.49 -28.82 -3.74
N LEU A 507 20.81 -29.86 -4.25
CA LEU A 507 19.48 -30.28 -3.80
C LEU A 507 19.50 -30.90 -2.40
N LEU A 508 20.55 -31.65 -2.07
CA LEU A 508 20.69 -32.27 -0.76
C LEU A 508 20.96 -31.23 0.33
N LEU A 509 21.77 -30.21 0.05
CA LEU A 509 22.24 -29.23 1.04
C LEU A 509 21.55 -27.85 0.96
N GLY A 510 20.77 -27.60 -0.10
CA GLY A 510 20.16 -26.29 -0.37
C GLY A 510 19.13 -25.86 0.69
N LYS A 511 19.03 -24.54 0.91
CA LYS A 511 18.00 -23.91 1.74
C LYS A 511 16.84 -23.46 0.86
N PHE A 512 15.81 -24.28 0.77
CA PHE A 512 14.64 -24.02 -0.08
C PHE A 512 13.56 -23.16 0.58
N ARG A 513 13.82 -22.61 1.77
CA ARG A 513 12.87 -21.82 2.56
C ARG A 513 13.57 -20.71 3.34
N LYS A 514 12.98 -19.51 3.35
CA LYS A 514 13.38 -18.36 4.21
C LYS A 514 12.14 -17.59 4.65
N GLY A 515 11.81 -17.65 5.94
CA GLY A 515 10.53 -17.12 6.44
C GLY A 515 9.34 -17.79 5.75
N THR A 516 8.45 -16.98 5.20
CA THR A 516 7.25 -17.39 4.44
C THR A 516 7.50 -17.50 2.93
N VAL A 517 8.77 -17.65 2.51
CA VAL A 517 9.19 -17.78 1.11
C VAL A 517 9.77 -19.17 0.84
N THR A 518 9.32 -19.82 -0.23
CA THR A 518 9.80 -21.14 -0.69
C THR A 518 9.80 -21.23 -2.23
N VAL A 519 10.30 -22.34 -2.78
CA VAL A 519 10.29 -22.66 -4.23
C VAL A 519 9.71 -24.04 -4.52
N ALA A 520 9.16 -24.21 -5.72
CA ALA A 520 8.63 -25.47 -6.24
C ALA A 520 8.93 -25.63 -7.74
N GLY A 521 8.82 -26.86 -8.26
CA GLY A 521 9.05 -27.17 -9.67
C GLY A 521 10.48 -26.84 -10.11
N ASP A 522 10.64 -26.36 -11.34
CA ASP A 522 11.96 -26.12 -11.93
C ASP A 522 12.80 -25.06 -11.18
N ALA A 523 12.15 -24.11 -10.50
CA ALA A 523 12.84 -23.17 -9.62
C ALA A 523 13.59 -23.90 -8.49
N MET A 524 12.96 -24.93 -7.92
CA MET A 524 13.55 -25.79 -6.90
C MET A 524 14.54 -26.78 -7.51
N HIS A 525 14.16 -27.48 -8.59
CA HIS A 525 14.80 -28.76 -8.91
C HIS A 525 14.93 -29.14 -10.36
N VAL A 526 15.05 -28.17 -11.26
CA VAL A 526 15.26 -28.46 -12.68
C VAL A 526 16.21 -29.64 -12.92
N MET A 527 15.78 -30.55 -13.78
CA MET A 527 16.46 -31.81 -14.04
C MET A 527 16.37 -32.17 -15.52
N GLY A 528 17.27 -33.04 -15.96
CA GLY A 528 17.26 -33.51 -17.34
C GLY A 528 15.98 -34.29 -17.68
N PRO A 529 15.43 -34.18 -18.89
CA PRO A 529 14.17 -34.82 -19.29
C PRO A 529 14.28 -36.34 -19.47
N PHE A 530 15.43 -36.94 -19.16
CA PHE A 530 15.76 -38.33 -19.49
C PHE A 530 14.84 -39.38 -18.82
N LEU A 531 14.17 -39.01 -17.73
CA LEU A 531 13.16 -39.83 -17.06
C LEU A 531 11.72 -39.36 -17.32
N GLY A 532 11.52 -38.21 -17.96
CA GLY A 532 10.19 -37.59 -18.09
C GLY A 532 9.54 -37.20 -16.77
N GLN A 533 10.32 -36.97 -15.69
CA GLN A 533 9.79 -36.75 -14.33
C GLN A 533 9.74 -35.29 -13.88
N GLY A 534 10.28 -34.33 -14.63
CA GLY A 534 10.33 -32.93 -14.21
C GLY A 534 8.92 -32.36 -13.92
N GLY A 535 8.02 -32.49 -14.91
CA GLY A 535 6.62 -32.05 -14.77
C GLY A 535 5.87 -32.82 -13.68
N SER A 536 6.03 -34.15 -13.61
CA SER A 536 5.43 -34.96 -12.54
C SER A 536 5.91 -34.51 -11.16
N ALA A 537 7.22 -34.25 -10.99
CA ALA A 537 7.77 -33.79 -9.72
C ALA A 537 7.27 -32.39 -9.33
N ALA A 538 7.00 -31.51 -10.29
CA ALA A 538 6.37 -30.20 -10.03
C ALA A 538 4.91 -30.34 -9.56
N LEU A 539 4.15 -31.28 -10.13
CA LEU A 539 2.80 -31.61 -9.65
C LEU A 539 2.83 -32.22 -8.24
N GLU A 540 3.79 -33.12 -7.99
CA GLU A 540 4.03 -33.67 -6.66
C GLU A 540 4.34 -32.54 -5.64
N ASP A 541 5.12 -31.52 -6.03
CA ASP A 541 5.40 -30.38 -5.17
C ASP A 541 4.13 -29.59 -4.82
N ALA A 542 3.29 -29.31 -5.82
CA ALA A 542 2.05 -28.56 -5.63
C ALA A 542 1.13 -29.23 -4.62
N ILE A 543 0.92 -30.54 -4.74
CA ILE A 543 0.06 -31.32 -3.83
C ILE A 543 0.66 -31.36 -2.43
N VAL A 544 1.95 -31.69 -2.29
CA VAL A 544 2.59 -31.81 -0.98
C VAL A 544 2.64 -30.46 -0.27
N LEU A 545 2.94 -29.37 -1.00
CA LEU A 545 2.94 -28.02 -0.43
C LEU A 545 1.56 -27.59 0.04
N ALA A 546 0.52 -27.78 -0.79
CA ALA A 546 -0.85 -27.44 -0.43
C ALA A 546 -1.32 -28.20 0.82
N ARG A 547 -1.03 -29.51 0.89
CA ARG A 547 -1.34 -30.35 2.04
C ARG A 547 -0.57 -29.97 3.31
N CYS A 548 0.70 -29.61 3.18
CA CYS A 548 1.50 -29.14 4.32
C CYS A 548 0.97 -27.81 4.88
N LEU A 549 0.57 -26.90 4.00
CA LEU A 549 -0.05 -25.63 4.40
C LEU A 549 -1.43 -25.90 5.03
N SER A 550 -2.31 -26.67 4.39
CA SER A 550 -3.70 -26.89 4.86
C SER A 550 -3.78 -27.45 6.28
N ARG A 551 -2.87 -28.36 6.65
CA ARG A 551 -2.78 -28.93 8.01
C ARG A 551 -2.52 -27.89 9.10
N LYS A 552 -1.88 -26.78 8.75
CA LYS A 552 -1.62 -25.67 9.68
C LYS A 552 -2.72 -24.60 9.63
N PHE A 553 -3.46 -24.51 8.51
CA PHE A 553 -4.55 -23.54 8.27
C PHE A 553 -5.97 -24.00 8.68
N VAL A 554 -6.13 -25.09 9.42
CA VAL A 554 -7.46 -25.59 9.81
C VAL A 554 -8.21 -24.53 10.66
N ASN A 555 -9.32 -24.01 10.11
CA ASN A 555 -10.19 -22.91 10.55
C ASN A 555 -9.75 -21.47 10.19
N PRO A 556 -10.09 -20.99 8.98
CA PRO A 556 -10.02 -19.56 8.64
C PRO A 556 -11.20 -18.73 9.17
N VAL A 557 -12.33 -19.35 9.54
CA VAL A 557 -13.56 -18.64 9.92
C VAL A 557 -13.50 -18.05 11.35
N ASP A 558 -12.69 -18.62 12.25
CA ASP A 558 -12.56 -18.13 13.64
C ASP A 558 -11.35 -17.20 13.86
N ARG A 559 -10.52 -16.95 12.84
CA ARG A 559 -9.20 -16.29 13.00
C ARG A 559 -9.13 -14.89 12.38
N LEU A 560 -10.22 -14.12 12.49
CA LEU A 560 -10.27 -12.71 12.07
C LEU A 560 -9.66 -11.74 13.11
N HIS A 561 -9.05 -12.23 14.18
CA HIS A 561 -8.48 -11.42 15.26
C HIS A 561 -6.96 -11.19 15.08
N ASN A 562 -6.57 -10.42 14.07
CA ASN A 562 -5.17 -10.10 13.77
C ASN A 562 -4.48 -9.24 14.85
N SER A 563 -4.00 -9.88 15.93
CA SER A 563 -2.96 -9.31 16.79
C SER A 563 -1.56 -9.59 16.20
N GLU A 564 -0.58 -8.71 16.42
CA GLU A 564 0.82 -8.93 15.97
C GLU A 564 1.38 -10.29 16.41
N ARG A 565 0.98 -10.77 17.59
CA ARG A 565 1.37 -12.09 18.11
C ARG A 565 0.78 -13.23 17.29
N GLU A 566 -0.48 -13.12 16.88
CA GLU A 566 -1.12 -14.11 16.02
C GLU A 566 -0.52 -14.11 14.62
N THR A 567 -0.25 -12.93 14.04
CA THR A 567 0.45 -12.85 12.76
C THR A 567 1.84 -13.50 12.83
N MET A 568 2.62 -13.20 13.87
CA MET A 568 3.95 -13.81 14.05
C MET A 568 3.85 -15.32 14.24
N ARG A 569 2.84 -15.79 14.98
CA ARG A 569 2.55 -17.22 15.12
C ARG A 569 2.16 -17.85 13.79
N MET A 570 1.32 -17.21 12.98
CA MET A 570 0.94 -17.69 11.65
C MET A 570 2.14 -17.72 10.70
N MET A 571 2.99 -16.69 10.70
CA MET A 571 4.25 -16.68 9.93
C MET A 571 5.15 -17.85 10.32
N HIS A 572 5.19 -18.18 11.62
CA HIS A 572 5.90 -19.34 12.12
C HIS A 572 5.27 -20.66 11.65
N GLU A 573 3.95 -20.80 11.78
CA GLU A 573 3.20 -21.99 11.32
C GLU A 573 3.34 -22.23 9.81
N VAL A 574 3.35 -21.16 9.00
CA VAL A 574 3.64 -21.21 7.55
C VAL A 574 5.08 -21.66 7.30
N GLY A 575 6.04 -21.12 8.05
CA GLY A 575 7.44 -21.54 7.96
C GLY A 575 7.62 -23.04 8.25
N GLU A 576 6.96 -23.55 9.30
CA GLU A 576 6.95 -24.97 9.64
C GLU A 576 6.29 -25.85 8.57
N ALA A 577 5.17 -25.40 7.99
CA ALA A 577 4.53 -26.09 6.87
C ALA A 577 5.47 -26.20 5.67
N MET A 578 6.15 -25.10 5.31
CA MET A 578 7.13 -25.10 4.22
C MET A 578 8.34 -25.98 4.53
N ASP A 579 8.80 -26.04 5.78
CA ASP A 579 9.86 -26.97 6.19
C ASP A 579 9.46 -28.42 6.02
N GLN A 580 8.22 -28.75 6.38
CA GLN A 580 7.70 -30.09 6.21
C GLN A 580 7.60 -30.45 4.72
N TYR A 581 7.10 -29.53 3.88
CA TYR A 581 7.12 -29.69 2.43
C TYR A 581 8.53 -29.96 1.90
N VAL A 582 9.51 -29.12 2.25
CA VAL A 582 10.90 -29.30 1.80
C VAL A 582 11.46 -30.63 2.28
N LYS A 583 11.19 -31.02 3.53
CA LYS A 583 11.65 -32.28 4.12
C LYS A 583 11.12 -33.49 3.35
N GLU A 584 9.82 -33.50 3.02
CA GLU A 584 9.18 -34.59 2.29
C GLU A 584 9.63 -34.69 0.83
N ARG A 585 9.86 -33.53 0.20
CA ARG A 585 10.24 -33.46 -1.22
C ARG A 585 11.72 -33.66 -1.46
N ARG A 586 12.60 -33.25 -0.54
CA ARG A 586 14.06 -33.22 -0.73
C ARG A 586 14.62 -34.52 -1.25
N MET A 587 14.38 -35.64 -0.56
CA MET A 587 14.98 -36.92 -0.95
C MET A 587 14.39 -37.48 -2.24
N ARG A 588 13.11 -37.22 -2.51
CA ARG A 588 12.46 -37.58 -3.77
C ARG A 588 13.12 -36.88 -4.94
N VAL A 589 13.28 -35.57 -4.82
CA VAL A 589 13.90 -34.73 -5.83
C VAL A 589 15.39 -35.05 -6.00
N VAL A 590 16.16 -35.20 -4.92
CA VAL A 590 17.57 -35.60 -4.97
C VAL A 590 17.74 -36.92 -5.73
N ARG A 591 16.85 -37.89 -5.50
CA ARG A 591 16.88 -39.19 -6.18
C ARG A 591 16.66 -39.04 -7.68
N LEU A 592 15.62 -38.30 -8.09
CA LEU A 592 15.31 -38.05 -9.50
C LEU A 592 16.44 -37.27 -10.20
N SER A 593 16.94 -36.20 -9.57
CA SER A 593 18.03 -35.40 -10.12
C SER A 593 19.34 -36.16 -10.18
N THR A 594 19.64 -37.07 -9.23
CA THR A 594 20.83 -37.93 -9.30
C THR A 594 20.73 -38.89 -10.48
N GLN A 595 19.58 -39.53 -10.67
CA GLN A 595 19.41 -40.48 -11.76
C GLN A 595 19.46 -39.79 -13.13
N THR A 596 18.80 -38.64 -13.28
CA THR A 596 18.87 -37.84 -14.52
C THR A 596 20.28 -37.29 -14.75
N TYR A 597 21.00 -36.88 -13.69
CA TYR A 597 22.39 -36.45 -13.78
C TYR A 597 23.30 -37.55 -14.32
N LEU A 598 23.25 -38.76 -13.74
CA LEU A 598 24.06 -39.90 -14.18
C LEU A 598 23.73 -40.32 -15.62
N ILE A 599 22.45 -40.36 -16.00
CA ILE A 599 22.04 -40.65 -17.38
C ILE A 599 22.54 -39.57 -18.34
N GLY A 600 22.47 -38.30 -17.93
CA GLY A 600 22.98 -37.17 -18.70
C GLY A 600 24.50 -37.19 -18.85
N SER A 601 25.24 -37.61 -17.82
CA SER A 601 26.70 -37.76 -17.90
C SER A 601 27.14 -38.86 -18.87
N LEU A 602 26.31 -39.90 -19.05
CA LEU A 602 26.55 -40.99 -20.00
C LEU A 602 26.25 -40.61 -21.47
N LEU A 603 25.67 -39.42 -21.72
CA LEU A 603 25.40 -38.91 -23.07
C LEU A 603 26.61 -38.23 -23.73
N LYS A 604 27.60 -37.80 -22.94
CA LYS A 604 28.91 -37.38 -23.46
C LYS A 604 29.79 -38.61 -23.63
N PRO A 605 30.86 -38.59 -24.47
CA PRO A 605 31.90 -39.61 -24.45
C PRO A 605 32.65 -39.55 -23.10
N PRO A 606 32.31 -40.36 -22.09
CA PRO A 606 32.96 -40.29 -20.79
C PRO A 606 34.27 -41.08 -20.86
N SER A 607 35.21 -40.82 -19.96
CA SER A 607 36.28 -41.79 -19.75
C SER A 607 35.68 -43.14 -19.33
N LEU A 608 36.34 -44.25 -19.66
CA LEU A 608 35.90 -45.61 -19.32
C LEU A 608 35.58 -45.74 -17.81
N LEU A 609 36.39 -45.10 -16.96
CA LEU A 609 36.19 -45.02 -15.50
C LEU A 609 34.87 -44.33 -15.11
N VAL A 610 34.58 -43.18 -15.69
CA VAL A 610 33.33 -42.43 -15.40
C VAL A 610 32.11 -43.21 -15.88
N LYS A 611 32.21 -43.83 -17.07
CA LYS A 611 31.14 -44.68 -17.63
C LYS A 611 30.84 -45.87 -16.72
N PHE A 612 31.88 -46.58 -16.28
CA PHE A 612 31.75 -47.71 -15.36
C PHE A 612 31.12 -47.28 -14.03
N ALA A 613 31.64 -46.22 -13.40
CA ALA A 613 31.12 -45.70 -12.15
C ALA A 613 29.64 -45.30 -12.26
N CYS A 614 29.24 -44.57 -13.31
CA CYS A 614 27.85 -44.17 -13.51
C CYS A 614 26.91 -45.37 -13.67
N ILE A 615 27.32 -46.41 -14.42
CA ILE A 615 26.52 -47.62 -14.60
C ILE A 615 26.37 -48.37 -13.27
N VAL A 616 27.45 -48.54 -12.51
CA VAL A 616 27.41 -49.17 -11.18
C VAL A 616 26.47 -48.41 -10.25
N PHE A 617 26.60 -47.08 -10.15
CA PHE A 617 25.70 -46.26 -9.32
C PHE A 617 24.25 -46.35 -9.79
N LEU A 618 23.98 -46.35 -11.10
CA LEU A 618 22.64 -46.50 -11.64
C LEU A 618 22.02 -47.85 -11.24
N VAL A 619 22.77 -48.95 -11.38
CA VAL A 619 22.28 -50.30 -11.07
C VAL A 619 22.09 -50.51 -9.56
N VAL A 620 23.07 -50.07 -8.75
CA VAL A 620 23.06 -50.28 -7.30
C VAL A 620 22.01 -49.42 -6.59
N LEU A 621 21.89 -48.14 -6.96
CA LEU A 621 21.00 -47.20 -6.27
C LEU A 621 19.60 -47.09 -6.91
N PHE A 622 19.43 -47.46 -8.18
CA PHE A 622 18.19 -47.22 -8.93
C PHE A 622 17.70 -48.47 -9.67
N ARG A 623 16.75 -49.20 -9.06
CA ARG A 623 15.97 -50.22 -9.79
C ARG A 623 15.12 -49.56 -10.90
N ILE A 624 15.12 -50.17 -12.08
CA ILE A 624 14.78 -49.57 -13.39
C ILE A 624 13.37 -48.93 -13.51
N ARG A 625 12.43 -49.17 -12.57
CA ARG A 625 11.06 -48.60 -12.63
C ARG A 625 10.52 -47.97 -11.34
N ASN A 626 11.34 -47.79 -10.29
CA ASN A 626 10.84 -47.20 -9.04
C ASN A 626 10.64 -45.68 -9.09
N HIS A 627 11.12 -44.99 -10.13
CA HIS A 627 11.04 -43.53 -10.21
C HIS A 627 9.62 -42.99 -10.45
N THR A 628 8.68 -43.81 -10.94
CA THR A 628 7.28 -43.40 -11.16
C THR A 628 6.39 -43.53 -9.93
N ARG A 629 6.88 -44.16 -8.86
CA ARG A 629 6.11 -44.39 -7.63
C ARG A 629 6.42 -43.29 -6.61
N TYR A 630 5.47 -42.38 -6.40
CA TYR A 630 5.49 -41.42 -5.31
C TYR A 630 4.06 -41.17 -4.83
N ASP A 631 3.83 -41.28 -3.53
CA ASP A 631 2.55 -41.01 -2.91
C ASP A 631 2.57 -39.59 -2.34
N CYS A 632 1.73 -38.70 -2.90
CA CYS A 632 1.61 -37.33 -2.41
C CYS A 632 0.69 -37.23 -1.18
N GLY A 633 0.01 -38.31 -0.79
CA GLY A 633 -1.07 -38.36 0.18
C GLY A 633 -2.35 -37.65 -0.31
N PHE A 634 -3.33 -37.53 0.60
CA PHE A 634 -4.61 -36.87 0.34
C PHE A 634 -4.53 -35.37 0.64
N LEU A 635 -5.23 -34.57 -0.17
CA LEU A 635 -5.43 -33.13 0.03
C LEU A 635 -6.54 -32.85 1.05
#